data_AF-A0A087SUB5-F1
#
_entry.id   AF-A0A087SUB5-F1
#
_cell.length_a   1.000
_cell.length_b   1.000
_cell.length_c   1.000
_cell.angle_alpha   90.00
_cell.angle_beta   90.00
_cell.angle_gamma   90.00
#
_symmetry.space_group_name_H-M   'P 1'
#
loop_
_entity.id
_entity.type
_entity.pdbx_description
1 polymer ?
#
loop_
_entity_poly.entity_id
_entity_poly.type
_entity_poly.pdbx_seq_one_letter_code
_entity_poly.pdbx_strand_id
1 'polypeptide(L)'
;MKSSISPTKAFLGRLGRGWRIGGPGTPPEPGPGSPPAQDSPPPAAGKSASLEALSPAYQTEGSDPLDEELCALPLAFGPADLETLAEARTGVLEAVSEKLSAHVLANYDRFVGGVEGVTRVEVDVQAAYSAARMARERLALALAALGATIRIAEDTRRKGSLAALLQTAGRLQQVAGLLAAVR
;
A
#
# COMPACT_ATOMS: atom_id res chain seq x y z
N MET A 1 -18.91 -10.53 -35.71
CA MET A 1 -18.40 -9.20 -35.32
C MET A 1 -18.61 -9.02 -33.82
N LYS A 2 -17.70 -8.27 -33.19
CA LYS A 2 -17.39 -8.16 -31.75
C LYS A 2 -18.44 -7.39 -30.91
N SER A 3 -18.58 -7.76 -29.62
CA SER A 3 -18.54 -6.90 -28.40
C SER A 3 -19.10 -7.69 -27.19
N SER A 4 -18.38 -8.08 -26.12
CA SER A 4 -17.48 -7.39 -25.16
C SER A 4 -18.19 -6.68 -24.00
N ILE A 5 -17.71 -6.95 -22.76
CA ILE A 5 -17.88 -6.25 -21.45
C ILE A 5 -19.01 -6.78 -20.54
N SER A 6 -18.90 -7.10 -19.24
CA SER A 6 -17.87 -7.58 -18.28
C SER A 6 -18.58 -7.79 -16.90
N PRO A 7 -18.25 -8.79 -16.07
CA PRO A 7 -18.87 -8.97 -14.75
C PRO A 7 -17.96 -8.47 -13.63
N THR A 8 -17.87 -7.15 -13.42
CA THR A 8 -17.04 -6.54 -12.35
C THR A 8 -17.87 -5.74 -11.33
N LYS A 9 -19.07 -6.22 -11.00
CA LYS A 9 -19.99 -5.53 -10.05
C LYS A 9 -20.49 -6.37 -8.87
N ALA A 10 -19.98 -7.57 -8.65
CA ALA A 10 -20.50 -8.47 -7.62
C ALA A 10 -19.67 -8.58 -6.32
N PHE A 11 -18.60 -7.78 -6.13
CA PHE A 11 -17.68 -7.98 -4.99
C PHE A 11 -17.46 -6.73 -4.12
N LEU A 12 -18.52 -5.98 -3.83
CA LEU A 12 -18.46 -4.81 -2.91
C LEU A 12 -19.59 -4.80 -1.88
N GLY A 13 -19.90 -5.96 -1.33
CA GLY A 13 -20.79 -6.06 -0.17
C GLY A 13 -20.30 -7.14 0.77
N ARG A 14 -19.87 -6.72 1.98
CA ARG A 14 -19.65 -7.53 3.19
C ARG A 14 -18.18 -7.80 3.58
N LEU A 15 -17.49 -6.77 4.05
CA LEU A 15 -16.44 -6.93 5.08
C LEU A 15 -16.58 -5.82 6.13
N GLY A 16 -17.57 -6.01 7.00
CA GLY A 16 -17.69 -5.29 8.27
C GLY A 16 -17.82 -6.33 9.36
N ARG A 17 -16.70 -6.71 9.99
CA ARG A 17 -16.62 -7.26 11.36
C ARG A 17 -15.16 -7.28 11.79
N GLY A 18 -14.90 -6.57 12.88
CA GLY A 18 -13.58 -6.13 13.31
C GLY A 18 -12.66 -7.20 13.86
N TRP A 19 -11.38 -6.97 13.66
CA TRP A 19 -10.30 -7.55 14.44
C TRP A 19 -9.88 -6.50 15.48
N ARG A 20 -10.22 -6.76 16.75
CA ARG A 20 -9.70 -6.01 17.89
C ARG A 20 -8.24 -6.43 18.09
N ILE A 21 -7.31 -5.50 17.93
CA ILE A 21 -5.91 -5.67 18.34
C ILE A 21 -5.86 -5.41 19.86
N GLY A 22 -5.55 -6.46 20.62
CA GLY A 22 -5.28 -6.39 22.06
C GLY A 22 -3.95 -5.68 22.35
N GLY A 23 -3.85 -5.10 23.56
CA GLY A 23 -2.78 -4.24 24.04
C GLY A 23 -1.40 -4.88 24.28
N PRO A 24 -0.49 -4.17 24.97
CA PRO A 24 0.95 -4.20 24.73
C PRO A 24 1.64 -5.39 25.41
N GLY A 25 2.04 -6.37 24.60
CA GLY A 25 3.04 -7.37 24.96
C GLY A 25 4.41 -6.93 24.44
N THR A 26 5.38 -6.86 25.33
CA THR A 26 6.80 -6.60 25.07
C THR A 26 7.34 -7.43 23.89
N PRO A 27 8.19 -6.84 23.01
CA PRO A 27 8.85 -7.61 21.95
C PRO A 27 9.79 -8.64 22.58
N PRO A 28 9.82 -9.89 22.10
CA PRO A 28 10.86 -10.82 22.52
C PRO A 28 12.22 -10.31 22.07
N GLU A 29 13.21 -10.37 22.97
CA GLU A 29 14.62 -10.10 22.68
C GLU A 29 15.13 -10.93 21.49
N PRO A 30 16.08 -10.39 20.70
CA PRO A 30 16.70 -11.14 19.62
C PRO A 30 17.63 -12.21 20.20
N GLY A 31 17.25 -13.48 20.07
CA GLY A 31 18.16 -14.60 20.30
C GLY A 31 19.37 -14.56 19.35
N PRO A 32 20.49 -15.18 19.72
CA PRO A 32 21.75 -15.08 18.97
C PRO A 32 21.56 -15.62 17.56
N GLY A 33 22.13 -14.86 16.61
CA GLY A 33 21.91 -15.00 15.16
C GLY A 33 21.79 -16.44 14.67
N SER A 34 20.66 -16.74 14.03
CA SER A 34 20.63 -17.80 13.05
C SER A 34 21.64 -17.43 11.95
N PRO A 35 22.60 -18.29 11.62
CA PRO A 35 23.52 -18.01 10.52
C PRO A 35 22.72 -17.83 9.23
N PRO A 36 23.24 -17.07 8.24
CA PRO A 36 22.58 -16.90 6.96
C PRO A 36 22.23 -18.27 6.39
N ALA A 37 20.99 -18.40 5.93
CA ALA A 37 20.46 -19.61 5.31
C ALA A 37 21.48 -20.13 4.30
N GLN A 38 21.96 -21.35 4.55
CA GLN A 38 22.84 -22.06 3.64
C GLN A 38 22.21 -22.05 2.26
N ASP A 39 23.00 -21.62 1.27
CA ASP A 39 22.70 -21.81 -0.14
C ASP A 39 22.17 -23.22 -0.32
N SER A 40 20.88 -23.33 -0.64
CA SER A 40 20.31 -24.61 -1.00
C SER A 40 21.14 -25.13 -2.18
N PRO A 41 21.76 -26.32 -2.08
CA PRO A 41 22.56 -26.84 -3.17
C PRO A 41 21.69 -26.89 -4.43
N PRO A 42 22.26 -26.65 -5.63
CA PRO A 42 21.53 -26.80 -6.87
C PRO A 42 20.88 -28.19 -6.87
N PRO A 43 19.63 -28.33 -7.38
CA PRO A 43 18.97 -29.63 -7.42
C PRO A 43 19.93 -30.61 -8.07
N ALA A 44 20.22 -31.71 -7.38
CA ALA A 44 21.15 -32.73 -7.87
C ALA A 44 20.79 -33.04 -9.33
N ALA A 45 21.75 -32.94 -10.26
CA ALA A 45 21.51 -32.93 -11.70
C ALA A 45 20.60 -34.09 -12.19
N GLY A 46 20.59 -35.22 -11.47
CA GLY A 46 19.69 -36.35 -11.73
C GLY A 46 18.20 -36.07 -11.51
N LYS A 47 17.81 -35.24 -10.53
CA LYS A 47 16.40 -34.90 -10.21
C LYS A 47 15.76 -34.01 -11.28
N SER A 48 16.56 -33.14 -11.90
CA SER A 48 16.13 -32.30 -13.03
C SER A 48 15.79 -33.15 -14.25
N ALA A 49 16.61 -34.15 -14.53
CA ALA A 49 16.41 -35.07 -15.65
C ALA A 49 15.15 -35.93 -15.48
N SER A 50 14.78 -36.29 -14.24
CA SER A 50 13.54 -37.01 -13.94
C SER A 50 12.28 -36.20 -14.29
N LEU A 51 12.35 -34.87 -14.13
CA LEU A 51 11.25 -33.95 -14.47
C LEU A 51 11.11 -33.76 -15.98
N GLU A 52 12.22 -33.73 -16.71
CA GLU A 52 12.23 -33.63 -18.17
C GLU A 52 11.78 -34.92 -18.85
N ALA A 53 11.92 -36.06 -18.16
CA ALA A 53 11.46 -37.37 -18.64
C ALA A 53 9.95 -37.62 -18.46
N LEU A 54 9.22 -36.71 -17.81
CA LEU A 54 7.76 -36.82 -17.67
C LEU A 54 7.03 -36.56 -18.98
N SER A 55 5.84 -37.13 -19.10
CA SER A 55 4.94 -36.82 -20.21
C SER A 55 4.66 -35.31 -20.28
N PRO A 56 4.66 -34.69 -21.48
CA PRO A 56 4.27 -33.29 -21.65
C PRO A 56 2.82 -33.01 -21.24
N ALA A 57 1.98 -34.03 -21.08
CA ALA A 57 0.63 -33.89 -20.56
C ALA A 57 0.56 -33.36 -19.12
N TYR A 58 1.62 -33.49 -18.32
CA TYR A 58 1.69 -32.84 -17.00
C TYR A 58 1.85 -31.32 -17.07
N GLN A 59 2.25 -30.78 -18.22
CA GLN A 59 2.52 -29.36 -18.42
C GLN A 59 1.40 -28.64 -19.19
N THR A 60 0.40 -29.39 -19.68
CA THR A 60 -0.65 -28.87 -20.54
C THR A 60 -1.94 -28.70 -19.73
N GLU A 61 -2.60 -27.54 -19.83
CA GLU A 61 -3.88 -27.32 -19.16
C GLU A 61 -5.00 -28.12 -19.86
N GLY A 62 -5.72 -28.95 -19.10
CA GLY A 62 -6.89 -29.70 -19.57
C GLY A 62 -6.63 -31.12 -20.06
N SER A 63 -5.38 -31.60 -20.05
CA SER A 63 -5.05 -33.02 -20.24
C SER A 63 -5.16 -33.80 -18.92
N ASP A 64 -5.52 -35.08 -19.01
CA ASP A 64 -5.43 -36.03 -17.90
C ASP A 64 -4.16 -36.87 -18.06
N PRO A 65 -3.05 -36.49 -17.42
CA PRO A 65 -1.78 -37.19 -17.56
C PRO A 65 -1.80 -38.59 -16.93
N LEU A 66 -2.70 -38.87 -15.98
CA LEU A 66 -2.82 -40.19 -15.39
C LEU A 66 -3.47 -41.16 -16.39
N ASP A 67 -4.52 -40.73 -17.09
CA ASP A 67 -5.16 -41.55 -18.13
C ASP A 67 -4.17 -41.89 -19.26
N GLU A 68 -3.35 -40.93 -19.69
CA GLU A 68 -2.30 -41.18 -20.69
C GLU A 68 -1.24 -42.18 -20.22
N GLU A 69 -0.80 -42.08 -18.96
CA GLU A 69 0.16 -43.03 -18.38
C GLU A 69 -0.45 -44.42 -18.22
N LEU A 70 -1.70 -44.50 -17.79
CA LEU A 70 -2.43 -45.77 -17.64
C LEU A 70 -2.66 -46.47 -18.99
N CYS A 71 -2.95 -45.70 -20.05
CA CYS A 71 -3.06 -46.23 -21.41
C CYS A 71 -1.71 -46.68 -21.99
N ALA A 72 -0.59 -46.15 -21.50
CA ALA A 72 0.76 -46.51 -21.94
C ALA A 72 1.34 -47.74 -21.22
N LEU A 73 0.65 -48.30 -20.21
CA LEU A 73 1.14 -49.46 -19.47
C LEU A 73 1.12 -50.74 -20.33
N PRO A 74 2.14 -51.61 -20.20
CA PRO A 74 2.19 -52.87 -20.93
C PRO A 74 1.10 -53.84 -20.45
N LEU A 75 0.57 -54.67 -21.36
CA LEU A 75 -0.48 -55.66 -21.07
C LEU A 75 -0.09 -56.73 -20.02
N ALA A 76 1.21 -56.91 -19.76
CA ALA A 76 1.76 -57.83 -18.76
C ALA A 76 2.39 -57.07 -17.58
N PHE A 77 1.70 -56.02 -17.10
CA PHE A 77 2.18 -55.19 -15.99
C PHE A 77 2.14 -55.97 -14.66
N GLY A 78 3.31 -56.23 -14.10
CA GLY A 78 3.46 -56.95 -12.83
C GLY A 78 3.57 -56.03 -11.61
N PRO A 79 3.52 -56.61 -10.40
CA PRO A 79 3.72 -55.85 -9.15
C PRO A 79 5.13 -55.22 -9.06
N ALA A 80 6.16 -55.87 -9.62
CA ALA A 80 7.52 -55.32 -9.65
C ALA A 80 7.63 -54.08 -10.56
N ASP A 81 6.94 -54.07 -11.69
CA ASP A 81 6.92 -52.91 -12.60
C ASP A 81 6.18 -51.73 -11.96
N LEU A 82 5.13 -52.00 -11.18
CA LEU A 82 4.40 -51.02 -10.39
C LEU A 82 5.28 -50.38 -9.31
N GLU A 83 6.04 -51.19 -8.57
CA GLU A 83 6.98 -50.68 -7.57
C GLU A 83 8.03 -49.77 -8.22
N THR A 84 8.60 -50.19 -9.34
CA THR A 84 9.60 -49.40 -10.09
C THR A 84 9.03 -48.07 -10.60
N LEU A 85 7.80 -48.09 -11.11
CA LEU A 85 7.09 -46.89 -11.57
C LEU A 85 6.76 -45.95 -10.39
N ALA A 86 6.29 -46.51 -9.27
CA ALA A 86 5.97 -45.77 -8.07
C ALA A 86 7.22 -45.10 -7.47
N GLU A 87 8.35 -45.80 -7.41
CA GLU A 87 9.64 -45.24 -6.99
C GLU A 87 10.07 -44.08 -7.91
N ALA A 88 9.98 -44.26 -9.23
CA ALA A 88 10.30 -43.21 -10.21
C ALA A 88 9.40 -41.96 -10.05
N ARG A 89 8.10 -42.15 -9.83
CA ARG A 89 7.13 -41.05 -9.62
C ARG A 89 7.32 -40.38 -8.25
N THR A 90 7.71 -41.13 -7.23
CA THR A 90 8.03 -40.57 -5.91
C THR A 90 9.26 -39.68 -5.98
N GLY A 91 10.31 -40.10 -6.70
CA GLY A 91 11.51 -39.27 -6.92
C GLY A 91 11.22 -37.98 -7.71
N VAL A 92 10.31 -38.04 -8.69
CA VAL A 92 9.80 -36.84 -9.38
C VAL A 92 9.06 -35.91 -8.42
N LEU A 93 8.17 -36.44 -7.59
CA LEU A 93 7.41 -35.66 -6.62
C LEU A 93 8.34 -34.92 -5.64
N GLU A 94 9.38 -35.60 -5.16
CA GLU A 94 10.42 -34.99 -4.33
C GLU A 94 11.12 -33.84 -5.06
N ALA A 95 11.48 -34.03 -6.34
CA ALA A 95 12.12 -33.00 -7.16
C ALA A 95 11.21 -31.79 -7.40
N VAL A 96 9.91 -32.00 -7.66
CA VAL A 96 8.92 -30.91 -7.77
C VAL A 96 8.78 -30.18 -6.43
N SER A 97 8.65 -30.92 -5.34
CA SER A 97 8.50 -30.36 -4.00
C SER A 97 9.70 -29.47 -3.63
N GLU A 98 10.91 -29.92 -3.94
CA GLU A 98 12.14 -29.16 -3.72
C GLU A 98 12.23 -27.92 -4.60
N LYS A 99 11.87 -28.02 -5.89
CA LYS A 99 11.83 -26.85 -6.80
C LYS A 99 10.74 -25.86 -6.39
N LEU A 100 9.58 -26.34 -5.98
CA LEU A 100 8.48 -25.49 -5.55
C LEU A 100 8.82 -24.79 -4.24
N SER A 101 9.40 -25.48 -3.27
CA SER A 101 9.83 -24.86 -2.02
C SER A 101 10.89 -23.79 -2.28
N ALA A 102 11.89 -24.08 -3.12
CA ALA A 102 12.90 -23.10 -3.52
C ALA A 102 12.27 -21.88 -4.23
N HIS A 103 11.34 -22.11 -5.16
CA HIS A 103 10.65 -21.04 -5.88
C HIS A 103 9.75 -20.20 -4.97
N VAL A 104 9.04 -20.83 -4.03
CA VAL A 104 8.21 -20.12 -3.05
C VAL A 104 9.10 -19.30 -2.12
N LEU A 105 10.17 -19.86 -1.58
CA LEU A 105 11.10 -19.15 -0.70
C LEU A 105 11.76 -17.96 -1.43
N ALA A 106 12.23 -18.15 -2.66
CA ALA A 106 12.85 -17.08 -3.44
C ALA A 106 11.90 -15.92 -3.74
N ASN A 107 10.60 -16.19 -3.92
CA ASN A 107 9.60 -15.15 -4.17
C ASN A 107 8.94 -14.62 -2.89
N TYR A 108 9.07 -15.32 -1.76
CA TYR A 108 8.47 -14.93 -0.49
C TYR A 108 9.04 -13.59 -0.01
N ASP A 109 10.36 -13.41 -0.06
CA ASP A 109 11.00 -12.15 0.34
C ASP A 109 10.53 -10.97 -0.51
N ARG A 110 10.35 -11.20 -1.82
CA ARG A 110 9.82 -10.18 -2.73
C ARG A 110 8.36 -9.87 -2.43
N PHE A 111 7.56 -10.87 -2.11
CA PHE A 111 6.16 -10.69 -1.73
C PHE A 111 6.04 -9.90 -0.42
N VAL A 112 6.77 -10.31 0.62
CA VAL A 112 6.79 -9.62 1.92
C VAL A 112 7.29 -8.19 1.76
N GLY A 113 8.40 -7.98 1.05
CA GLY A 113 8.91 -6.64 0.75
C GLY A 113 7.91 -5.79 -0.05
N GLY A 114 7.14 -6.39 -0.96
CA GLY A 114 6.05 -5.73 -1.67
C GLY A 114 4.92 -5.29 -0.74
N VAL A 115 4.49 -6.17 0.16
CA VAL A 115 3.44 -5.87 1.16
C VAL A 115 3.90 -4.78 2.14
N GLU A 116 5.14 -4.86 2.62
CA GLU A 116 5.72 -3.80 3.45
C GLU A 116 5.82 -2.46 2.70
N GLY A 117 6.17 -2.49 1.42
CA GLY A 117 6.18 -1.31 0.56
C GLY A 117 4.79 -0.67 0.44
N VAL A 118 3.76 -1.49 0.19
CA VAL A 118 2.37 -1.00 0.09
C VAL A 118 1.90 -0.42 1.42
N THR A 119 2.14 -1.08 2.54
CA THR A 119 1.73 -0.58 3.86
C THR A 119 2.40 0.74 4.24
N ARG A 120 3.68 0.93 3.89
CA ARG A 120 4.36 2.24 4.07
C ARG A 120 3.71 3.34 3.24
N VAL A 121 3.44 3.08 1.97
CA VAL A 121 2.77 4.05 1.09
C VAL A 121 1.37 4.38 1.60
N GLU A 122 0.62 3.41 2.10
CA GLU A 122 -0.70 3.66 2.69
C GLU A 122 -0.63 4.60 3.90
N VAL A 123 0.34 4.39 4.80
CA VAL A 123 0.56 5.27 5.96
C VAL A 123 0.92 6.69 5.50
N ASP A 124 1.83 6.83 4.53
CA ASP A 124 2.24 8.13 4.01
C ASP A 124 1.09 8.87 3.34
N VAL A 125 0.23 8.17 2.59
CA VAL A 125 -0.95 8.75 1.95
C VAL A 125 -1.97 9.21 3.00
N GLN A 126 -2.20 8.43 4.05
CA GLN A 126 -3.08 8.83 5.15
C GLN A 126 -2.54 10.06 5.90
N ALA A 127 -1.22 10.09 6.16
CA ALA A 127 -0.55 11.24 6.77
C ALA A 127 -0.66 12.49 5.88
N ALA A 128 -0.37 12.37 4.59
CA ALA A 128 -0.49 13.46 3.63
C ALA A 128 -1.93 13.98 3.52
N TYR A 129 -2.93 13.09 3.50
CA TYR A 129 -4.34 13.48 3.46
C TYR A 129 -4.76 14.26 4.71
N SER A 130 -4.41 13.76 5.90
CA SER A 130 -4.73 14.45 7.16
C SER A 130 -4.02 15.81 7.26
N ALA A 131 -2.75 15.88 6.87
CA ALA A 131 -2.00 17.14 6.83
C ALA A 131 -2.61 18.14 5.85
N ALA A 132 -2.96 17.70 4.63
CA ALA A 132 -3.61 18.55 3.63
C ALA A 132 -4.98 19.06 4.12
N ARG A 133 -5.76 18.20 4.77
CA ARG A 133 -7.05 18.60 5.36
C ARG A 133 -6.87 19.65 6.45
N MET A 134 -5.97 19.42 7.41
CA MET A 134 -5.68 20.39 8.48
C MET A 134 -5.15 21.71 7.92
N ALA A 135 -4.30 21.67 6.89
CA ALA A 135 -3.81 22.87 6.22
C ALA A 135 -4.95 23.68 5.59
N ARG A 136 -5.90 23.03 4.91
CA ARG A 136 -7.07 23.71 4.32
C ARG A 136 -7.94 24.37 5.39
N GLU A 137 -8.20 23.68 6.49
CA GLU A 137 -8.97 24.21 7.62
C GLU A 137 -8.26 25.42 8.26
N ARG A 138 -6.95 25.32 8.49
CA ARG A 138 -6.14 26.44 9.02
C ARG A 138 -6.10 27.63 8.08
N LEU A 139 -5.97 27.41 6.77
CA LEU A 139 -5.99 28.49 5.78
C LEU A 139 -7.35 29.19 5.73
N ALA A 140 -8.46 28.44 5.85
CA ALA A 140 -9.79 29.04 5.91
C ALA A 140 -9.96 29.94 7.15
N LEU A 141 -9.47 29.49 8.32
CA LEU A 141 -9.47 30.30 9.54
C LEU A 141 -8.56 31.53 9.41
N ALA A 142 -7.37 31.38 8.84
CA ALA A 142 -6.45 32.49 8.60
C ALA A 142 -7.04 33.53 7.66
N LEU A 143 -7.73 33.10 6.59
CA LEU A 143 -8.44 33.99 5.67
C LEU A 143 -9.51 34.79 6.41
N ALA A 144 -10.34 34.12 7.22
CA ALA A 144 -11.38 34.80 8.01
C ALA A 144 -10.78 35.83 8.98
N ALA A 145 -9.68 35.49 9.65
CA ALA A 145 -8.98 36.40 10.55
C ALA A 145 -8.39 37.61 9.79
N LEU A 146 -7.76 37.39 8.64
CA LEU A 146 -7.23 38.46 7.79
C LEU A 146 -8.33 39.40 7.28
N GLY A 147 -9.50 38.87 6.91
CA GLY A 147 -10.64 39.69 6.52
C GLY A 147 -11.09 40.62 7.66
N ALA A 148 -11.10 40.14 8.90
CA ALA A 148 -11.42 40.96 10.07
C ALA A 148 -10.35 42.02 10.34
N THR A 149 -9.07 41.67 10.27
CA THR A 149 -7.98 42.64 10.52
C THR A 149 -7.92 43.73 9.46
N ILE A 150 -8.19 43.41 8.19
CA ILE A 150 -8.28 44.41 7.11
C ILE A 150 -9.40 45.42 7.40
N ARG A 151 -10.59 44.96 7.80
CA ARG A 151 -11.71 45.86 8.15
C ARG A 151 -11.35 46.77 9.32
N ILE A 152 -10.73 46.23 10.36
CA ILE A 152 -10.27 47.02 11.51
C ILE A 152 -9.23 48.06 11.06
N ALA A 153 -8.30 47.70 10.18
CA ALA A 153 -7.29 48.62 9.66
C ALA A 153 -7.93 49.75 8.82
N GLU A 154 -8.92 49.45 7.98
CA GLU A 154 -9.68 50.44 7.22
C GLU A 154 -10.44 51.41 8.14
N ASP A 155 -11.16 50.89 9.12
CA ASP A 155 -11.90 51.70 10.09
C ASP A 155 -10.97 52.57 10.93
N THR A 156 -9.81 52.02 11.32
CA THR A 156 -8.78 52.78 12.05
C THR A 156 -8.21 53.89 11.19
N ARG A 157 -7.96 53.63 9.89
CA ARG A 157 -7.50 54.65 8.94
C ARG A 157 -8.54 55.76 8.76
N ARG A 158 -9.82 55.42 8.63
CA ARG A 158 -10.94 56.39 8.52
C ARG A 158 -11.08 57.21 9.80
N LYS A 159 -11.03 56.59 10.97
CA LYS A 159 -11.04 57.29 12.27
C LYS A 159 -9.87 58.23 12.41
N GLY A 160 -8.67 57.80 12.01
CA GLY A 160 -7.46 58.63 11.99
C GLY A 160 -7.60 59.86 11.09
N SER A 161 -8.14 59.70 9.88
CA SER A 161 -8.36 60.85 8.98
C SER A 161 -9.41 61.83 9.52
N LEU A 162 -10.51 61.33 10.09
CA LEU A 162 -11.53 62.19 10.71
C LEU A 162 -10.98 62.92 11.93
N ALA A 163 -10.19 62.25 12.77
CA ALA A 163 -9.54 62.88 13.92
C ALA A 163 -8.57 63.99 13.48
N ALA A 164 -7.81 63.78 12.41
CA ALA A 164 -6.95 64.81 11.84
C ALA A 164 -7.75 66.04 11.35
N LEU A 165 -8.88 65.83 10.67
CA LEU A 165 -9.77 66.93 10.24
C LEU A 165 -10.41 67.67 11.42
N LEU A 166 -10.80 66.96 12.49
CA LEU A 166 -11.33 67.61 13.70
C LEU A 166 -10.25 68.45 14.39
N GLN A 167 -9.00 67.98 14.42
CA GLN A 167 -7.89 68.77 14.95
C GLN A 167 -7.64 70.04 14.12
N THR A 168 -7.69 69.98 12.79
CA THR A 168 -7.53 71.18 11.96
C THR A 168 -8.69 72.16 12.13
N ALA A 169 -9.93 71.67 12.18
CA ALA A 169 -11.11 72.51 12.46
C ALA A 169 -11.03 73.18 13.83
N GLY A 170 -10.61 72.45 14.87
CA GLY A 170 -10.40 73.02 16.21
C GLY A 170 -9.34 74.11 16.22
N ARG A 171 -8.23 73.93 15.51
CA ARG A 171 -7.20 74.98 15.34
C ARG A 171 -7.76 76.20 14.62
N LEU A 172 -8.56 76.02 13.57
CA LEU A 172 -9.20 77.14 12.86
C LEU A 172 -10.17 77.91 13.76
N GLN A 173 -10.96 77.21 14.58
CA GLN A 173 -11.87 77.84 15.53
C GLN A 173 -11.10 78.63 16.61
N GLN A 174 -9.98 78.10 17.11
CA GLN A 174 -9.11 78.82 18.04
C GLN A 174 -8.57 80.11 17.40
N VAL A 175 -8.09 80.04 16.16
CA VAL A 175 -7.61 81.24 15.43
C VAL A 175 -8.75 82.24 15.23
N ALA A 176 -9.95 81.79 14.85
CA ALA A 176 -11.11 82.66 14.69
C ALA A 176 -11.52 83.35 16.01
N GLY A 177 -11.49 82.62 17.13
CA GLY A 177 -11.76 83.17 18.45
C GLY A 177 -10.72 84.21 18.89
N LEU A 178 -9.43 83.95 18.61
CA LEU A 178 -8.35 84.92 18.85
C LEU A 178 -8.53 86.19 17.99
N LEU A 179 -8.87 86.05 16.71
CA LEU A 179 -9.13 87.19 15.83
C LEU A 179 -10.35 88.02 16.27
N ALA A 180 -11.40 87.38 16.77
CA ALA A 180 -12.56 88.06 17.32
C ALA A 180 -12.27 88.78 18.65
N ALA A 181 -11.33 88.29 19.45
CA ALA A 181 -10.92 88.93 20.71
C ALA A 181 -9.93 90.09 20.53
N VAL A 182 -9.24 90.17 19.38
CA VAL A 182 -8.29 91.23 19.04
C VAL A 182 -8.96 92.41 18.33
N ARG A 183 -10.16 92.23 17.78
CA ARG A 183 -11.02 93.29 17.26
C ARG A 183 -11.86 93.91 18.36
#